data_AF-W7E3E3-F1
#
_entry.id   AF-W7E3E3-F1
#
_cell.length_a   1.000
_cell.length_b   1.000
_cell.length_c   1.000
_cell.angle_alpha   90.00
_cell.angle_beta   90.00
_cell.angle_gamma   90.00
#
_symmetry.space_group_name_H-M   'P 1'
#
loop_
_entity.id
_entity.type
_entity.pdbx_description
1 polymer ?
#
loop_
_entity_poly.entity_id
_entity_poly.type
_entity_poly.pdbx_seq_one_letter_code
_entity_poly.pdbx_strand_id
1 'polypeptide(L)'
;MLLSSLLLTPLLGILAILINRDNGVSLRNIKFIALTTSILNFFISLIIFILFDFSTNQFQFVQEYHEISYFDFYLGVDGLSIYFILLTTIIIPISLVSN
;
A
#
# COMPACT_ATOMS: atom_id res chain seq x y z
N MET A 1 -9.35 -6.87 -5.33
CA MET A 1 -8.20 -6.22 -6.01
C MET A 1 -7.78 -4.89 -5.40
N LEU A 2 -8.65 -4.14 -4.72
CA LEU A 2 -8.25 -2.91 -4.03
C LEU A 2 -7.25 -3.14 -2.90
N LEU A 3 -7.33 -4.26 -2.16
CA LEU A 3 -6.31 -4.57 -1.17
C LEU A 3 -4.97 -4.95 -1.81
N SER A 4 -5.00 -5.72 -2.89
CA SER A 4 -3.77 -6.07 -3.59
C SER A 4 -3.05 -4.83 -4.13
N SER A 5 -3.77 -3.78 -4.55
CA SER A 5 -3.10 -2.56 -5.02
C SER A 5 -2.29 -1.87 -3.92
N LEU A 6 -2.75 -1.85 -2.66
CA LEU A 6 -1.96 -1.34 -1.53
C LEU A 6 -0.64 -2.09 -1.32
N LEU A 7 -0.61 -3.39 -1.64
CA LEU A 7 0.58 -4.23 -1.53
C LEU A 7 1.51 -4.06 -2.75
N LEU A 8 0.92 -3.94 -3.94
CA LEU A 8 1.65 -3.83 -5.20
C LEU A 8 2.29 -2.45 -5.40
N THR A 9 1.68 -1.35 -4.94
CA THR A 9 2.22 0.00 -5.14
C THR A 9 3.62 0.22 -4.54
N PRO A 10 3.93 -0.16 -3.27
CA PRO A 10 5.29 -0.03 -2.76
C PRO A 10 6.26 -0.98 -3.48
N LEU A 11 5.81 -2.17 -3.89
CA LEU A 11 6.64 -3.12 -4.63
C LEU A 11 7.06 -2.56 -6.00
N LEU A 12 6.13 -1.94 -6.73
CA LEU A 12 6.41 -1.21 -7.96
C LEU A 12 7.35 -0.03 -7.72
N GLY A 13 7.21 0.67 -6.59
CA GLY A 13 8.13 1.75 -6.21
C GLY A 13 9.56 1.26 -6.01
N ILE A 14 9.75 0.10 -5.36
CA ILE A 14 11.06 -0.52 -5.18
C ILE A 14 11.66 -0.91 -6.54
N LEU A 15 10.88 -1.54 -7.42
CA LEU A 15 11.33 -1.90 -8.77
C LEU A 15 11.76 -0.67 -9.57
N ALA A 16 11.00 0.42 -9.50
CA ALA A 16 11.35 1.68 -10.15
C ALA A 16 12.67 2.26 -9.61
N ILE A 17 12.94 2.14 -8.30
CA ILE A 17 14.21 2.58 -7.70
C ILE A 17 15.36 1.69 -8.18
N LEU A 18 15.19 0.36 -8.21
CA LEU A 18 16.22 -0.58 -8.64
C LEU A 18 16.66 -0.32 -10.08
N ILE A 19 15.71 -0.18 -11.01
CA ILE A 19 16.01 0.10 -12.43
C ILE A 19 16.76 1.42 -12.59
N ASN A 20 16.38 2.45 -11.83
CA ASN A 20 17.02 3.75 -11.91
C ASN A 20 18.39 3.79 -11.24
N ARG A 21 18.65 2.94 -10.24
CA ARG A 21 19.94 2.89 -9.53
C ARG A 21 21.10 2.54 -10.48
N ASP A 22 20.88 1.60 -11.39
CA ASP A 22 21.91 1.14 -12.32
C ASP A 22 22.27 2.20 -13.38
N ASN A 23 21.39 3.19 -13.59
CA ASN A 23 21.58 4.28 -14.56
C ASN A 23 22.37 5.48 -14.00
N GLY A 24 22.99 5.37 -12.82
CA GLY A 24 23.79 6.45 -12.21
C GLY A 24 22.94 7.60 -11.64
N VAL A 25 21.69 7.31 -11.29
CA VAL A 25 20.71 8.30 -10.86
C VAL A 25 21.03 8.86 -9.46
N SER A 26 20.89 10.18 -9.29
CA SER A 26 21.18 10.87 -8.03
C SER A 26 20.26 10.45 -6.87
N LEU A 27 20.76 10.57 -5.63
CA LEU A 27 19.98 10.36 -4.40
C LEU A 27 18.66 11.14 -4.38
N ARG A 28 18.63 12.31 -5.01
CA ARG A 28 17.43 13.17 -5.10
C ARG A 28 16.29 12.51 -5.86
N ASN A 29 16.60 11.82 -6.97
CA ASN A 29 15.60 11.12 -7.76
C ASN A 29 15.06 9.88 -7.04
N ILE A 30 15.92 9.17 -6.29
CA ILE A 30 15.48 8.04 -5.45
C ILE A 30 14.47 8.52 -4.40
N LYS A 31 14.79 9.62 -3.69
CA LYS A 31 13.85 10.24 -2.73
C LYS A 31 12.55 10.67 -3.41
N PHE A 32 12.64 11.24 -4.62
CA PHE A 32 11.45 11.66 -5.37
C PHE A 32 10.55 10.47 -5.74
N ILE A 33 11.11 9.37 -6.24
CA ILE A 33 10.35 8.14 -6.58
C ILE A 33 9.74 7.52 -5.33
N ALA A 34 10.49 7.44 -4.23
CA ALA A 34 9.97 6.94 -2.95
C ALA A 34 8.81 7.81 -2.45
N LEU A 35 8.93 9.13 -2.55
CA LEU A 35 7.89 10.05 -2.11
C LEU A 35 6.63 9.93 -2.98
N THR A 36 6.76 9.94 -4.31
CA THR A 36 5.60 9.83 -5.21
C THR A 36 4.86 8.50 -5.05
N THR A 37 5.60 7.39 -4.92
CA THR A 37 5.01 6.06 -4.70
C THR A 37 4.28 5.97 -3.36
N SER A 38 4.84 6.54 -2.29
CA SER A 38 4.19 6.59 -0.97
C SER A 38 2.91 7.45 -0.96
N ILE A 39 2.92 8.59 -1.66
CA ILE A 39 1.74 9.47 -1.82
C ILE A 39 0.64 8.74 -2.59
N LEU A 40 0.97 8.02 -3.67
CA LEU A 40 0.00 7.22 -4.41
C LEU A 40 -0.61 6.12 -3.52
N ASN A 41 0.20 5.47 -2.68
CA ASN A 41 -0.30 4.46 -1.75
C ASN A 41 -1.26 5.06 -0.71
N PHE A 42 -0.98 6.27 -0.23
CA PHE A 42 -1.88 7.01 0.65
C PHE A 42 -3.21 7.38 -0.02
N PHE A 43 -3.22 7.77 -1.29
CA PHE A 43 -4.48 8.02 -1.99
C PHE A 43 -5.33 6.75 -2.13
N ILE A 44 -4.70 5.60 -2.38
CA ILE A 44 -5.40 4.32 -2.46
C ILE A 44 -6.02 3.94 -1.11
N SER A 45 -5.30 4.13 0.00
CA SER A 45 -5.87 3.85 1.33
C SER A 45 -7.05 4.76 1.66
N LEU A 46 -7.01 6.02 1.22
CA LEU A 46 -8.09 6.99 1.42
C LEU A 46 -9.35 6.60 0.64
N ILE A 47 -9.20 6.09 -0.58
CA ILE A 47 -10.31 5.53 -1.37
C ILE A 47 -10.94 4.33 -0.65
N ILE A 48 -10.12 3.42 -0.10
CA ILE A 48 -10.62 2.26 0.66
C ILE A 48 -11.38 2.72 1.90
N PHE A 49 -10.87 3.73 2.61
CA PHE A 49 -11.54 4.29 3.79
C PHE A 49 -12.90 4.90 3.46
N ILE A 50 -13.03 5.64 2.34
CA ILE A 50 -14.30 6.23 1.91
C ILE A 50 -15.32 5.14 1.52
N LEU A 51 -14.86 4.05 0.92
CA LEU A 51 -15.71 2.94 0.48
C LEU A 51 -16.05 1.95 1.59
N PHE A 52 -15.45 2.07 2.78
CA PHE A 52 -15.67 1.16 3.90
C PHE A 52 -17.00 1.43 4.61
N ASP A 53 -17.82 0.39 4.78
CA ASP A 53 -19.12 0.49 5.44
C ASP A 53 -19.02 0.20 6.96
N PHE A 54 -19.08 1.24 7.78
CA PHE A 54 -19.00 1.09 9.25
C PHE A 54 -20.25 0.49 9.90
N SER A 55 -21.34 0.26 9.16
CA SER A 55 -22.56 -0.33 9.71
C SER A 55 -22.48 -1.84 9.90
N THR A 56 -21.49 -2.50 9.28
CA THR A 56 -21.32 -3.95 9.33
C THR A 56 -20.06 -4.34 10.11
N ASN A 57 -20.17 -5.41 10.90
CA ASN A 57 -19.06 -5.96 11.68
C ASN A 57 -18.28 -7.06 10.93
N GLN A 58 -18.56 -7.23 9.63
CA GLN A 58 -17.95 -8.26 8.79
C GLN A 58 -16.67 -7.74 8.13
N PHE A 59 -15.78 -8.66 7.75
CA PHE A 59 -14.63 -8.30 6.92
C PHE A 59 -15.11 -7.81 5.55
N GLN A 60 -14.55 -6.69 5.12
CA GLN A 60 -14.81 -6.07 3.82
C GLN A 60 -13.58 -6.16 2.92
N PHE A 61 -13.82 -5.94 1.63
CA PHE A 61 -12.78 -6.05 0.60
C PHE A 61 -12.05 -7.39 0.62
N VAL A 62 -12.78 -8.46 0.93
CA VAL A 62 -12.22 -9.81 1.04
C VAL A 62 -11.73 -10.30 -0.31
N GLN A 63 -10.50 -10.77 -0.35
CA GLN A 63 -9.86 -11.35 -1.52
C GLN A 63 -9.27 -12.69 -1.11
N GLU A 64 -9.86 -13.73 -1.66
CA GLU A 64 -9.53 -15.12 -1.36
C GLU A 64 -8.73 -15.70 -2.53
N TYR A 65 -7.60 -16.31 -2.19
CA TYR A 65 -6.82 -17.09 -3.14
C TYR A 65 -6.81 -18.52 -2.63
N HIS A 66 -7.81 -19.26 -3.12
CA HIS A 66 -7.93 -20.69 -2.92
C HIS A 66 -6.88 -21.41 -3.79
N GLU A 67 -6.37 -22.53 -3.30
CA GLU A 67 -5.45 -23.43 -4.02
C GLU A 67 -3.98 -23.02 -4.11
N ILE A 68 -3.44 -22.26 -3.14
CA ILE A 68 -1.97 -22.19 -2.96
C ILE A 68 -1.51 -23.48 -2.23
N SER A 69 -1.60 -24.61 -2.93
CA SER A 69 -1.11 -25.94 -2.54
C SER A 69 -1.63 -26.53 -1.20
N TYR A 70 -1.26 -25.96 -0.06
CA TYR A 70 -1.52 -26.47 1.30
C TYR A 70 -2.19 -25.44 2.23
N PHE A 71 -2.34 -24.18 1.79
CA PHE A 71 -2.95 -23.12 2.59
C PHE A 71 -3.78 -22.20 1.70
N ASP A 72 -4.84 -21.67 2.30
CA ASP A 72 -5.69 -20.65 1.69
C ASP A 72 -5.25 -19.26 2.17
N PHE A 73 -5.14 -18.32 1.23
CA PHE A 73 -4.74 -16.96 1.56
C PHE A 73 -5.95 -16.04 1.50
N TYR A 74 -6.27 -15.45 2.65
CA TYR A 74 -7.38 -14.50 2.80
C TYR A 74 -6.83 -13.12 3.13
N LEU A 75 -7.15 -12.15 2.28
CA LEU A 75 -6.97 -10.73 2.57
C LEU A 75 -8.34 -10.12 2.84
N GLY A 76 -8.48 -9.37 3.93
CA GLY A 76 -9.70 -8.65 4.25
C GLY A 76 -9.40 -7.52 5.22
N VAL A 77 -10.33 -6.58 5.32
CA VAL A 77 -10.24 -5.42 6.22
C VAL A 77 -11.42 -5.44 7.17
N ASP A 78 -11.13 -5.34 8.46
CA ASP A 78 -12.09 -5.09 9.53
C ASP A 78 -12.08 -3.63 9.98
N GLY A 79 -13.01 -3.26 10.85
CA GLY A 79 -13.15 -1.89 11.35
C GLY A 79 -11.93 -1.37 12.11
N LEU A 80 -11.06 -2.24 12.62
CA LEU A 80 -9.84 -1.84 13.31
C LEU A 80 -8.65 -1.69 12.34
N SER A 81 -8.46 -2.65 11.42
CA SER A 81 -7.38 -2.62 10.44
C SER A 81 -7.46 -1.45 9.47
N ILE A 82 -8.65 -0.93 9.14
CA ILE A 82 -8.77 0.24 8.27
C ILE A 82 -8.03 1.46 8.85
N TYR A 83 -8.07 1.67 10.17
CA TYR A 83 -7.33 2.74 10.82
C TYR A 83 -5.82 2.52 10.75
N PHE A 84 -5.35 1.29 10.89
CA PHE A 84 -3.93 0.96 10.76
C PHE A 84 -3.41 1.12 9.33
N ILE A 85 -4.22 0.78 8.33
CA ILE A 85 -3.89 1.02 6.91
C ILE A 85 -3.75 2.52 6.66
N LEU A 86 -4.69 3.34 7.14
CA LEU A 86 -4.63 4.79 6.98
C LEU A 86 -3.41 5.37 7.73
N LEU A 87 -3.17 4.94 8.97
CA LEU A 87 -2.05 5.39 9.78
C LEU A 87 -0.70 5.09 9.12
N THR A 88 -0.49 3.85 8.67
CA THR A 88 0.78 3.43 8.06
C THR A 88 1.04 4.16 6.74
N THR A 89 0.02 4.32 5.89
CA THR A 89 0.15 5.06 4.63
C THR A 89 0.37 6.57 4.81
N ILE A 90 -0.03 7.16 5.94
CA ILE A 90 0.29 8.56 6.31
C ILE A 90 1.72 8.70 6.84
N ILE A 91 2.17 7.77 7.70
CA ILE A 91 3.48 7.88 8.36
C ILE A 91 4.63 7.78 7.35
N ILE A 92 4.52 6.92 6.33
CA ILE A 92 5.60 6.71 5.36
C ILE A 92 5.99 8.00 4.59
N PRO A 93 5.08 8.73 3.92
CA PRO A 93 5.47 9.97 3.23
C PRO A 93 6.05 11.01 4.20
N ILE A 94 5.52 11.11 5.43
CA ILE A 94 6.07 12.01 6.46
C ILE A 94 7.51 11.63 6.81
N SER A 95 7.78 10.33 7.00
CA SER A 95 9.13 9.84 7.31
C SER A 95 10.14 10.10 6.18
N LEU A 96 9.68 10.06 4.92
CA LEU A 96 10.52 10.35 3.76
C LEU A 96 10.83 11.84 3.62
N VAL A 97 9.90 12.72 3.97
CA VAL A 97 10.11 14.18 3.95
C VAL A 97 11.00 14.65 5.11
N SER A 98 10.94 13.96 6.25
CA SER A 98 11.74 14.30 7.44
C SER A 98 13.25 14.03 7.29
N ASN A 99 13.67 13.33 6.22
CA ASN A 99 15.03 12.85 5.99
C ASN A 99 15.68 13.54 4.79
#